data_AF-A0AAV5U7X8-F1
#
_entry.id   AF-A0AAV5U7X8-F1
#
_cell.length_a   1.000
_cell.length_b   1.000
_cell.length_c   1.000
_cell.angle_alpha   90.00
_cell.angle_beta   90.00
_cell.angle_gamma   90.00
#
_symmetry.space_group_name_H-M   'P 1'
#
loop_
_entity.id
_entity.type
_entity.pdbx_description
1 polymer ?
#
loop_
_entity_poly.entity_id
_entity_poly.type
_entity_poly.pdbx_seq_one_letter_code
_entity_poly.pdbx_strand_id
1 'polypeptide(L)'
;AAISTYIHAPGTPPTQGVLYSLRAAASDVIGMKKSITKLIDKCIKSRADLKQNYYDDGDYTTDGCYSACYQDKVLEKCGCMDPRYKKADPASQCLFKDNDCINGVSATYGEPSSWP
;
A
#
# COMPACT_ATOMS: atom_id res chain seq x y z
N ALA A 1 21.28 9.80 -27.23
CA ALA A 1 19.87 9.53 -26.89
C ALA A 1 19.80 8.21 -26.13
N ALA A 2 18.86 8.05 -25.21
CA ALA A 2 18.60 6.82 -24.48
C ALA A 2 17.09 6.70 -24.26
N ILE A 3 16.58 5.47 -24.20
CA ILE A 3 15.20 5.20 -23.83
C ILE A 3 15.23 4.56 -22.44
N SER A 4 14.39 5.05 -21.54
CA SER A 4 14.24 4.50 -20.20
C SER A 4 12.84 3.93 -20.03
N THR A 5 12.74 2.82 -19.31
CA THR A 5 11.48 2.15 -18.96
C THR A 5 11.49 1.80 -17.48
N TYR A 6 10.31 1.78 -16.86
CA TYR A 6 10.14 1.37 -15.48
C TYR A 6 9.47 0.00 -15.44
N ILE A 7 10.04 -0.88 -14.62
CA ILE A 7 9.50 -2.20 -14.34
C ILE A 7 8.92 -2.16 -12.94
N HIS A 8 7.60 -2.22 -12.83
CA HIS A 8 6.88 -2.19 -11.55
C HIS A 8 5.75 -3.23 -11.54
N ALA A 9 5.24 -3.55 -10.36
CA ALA A 9 4.02 -4.33 -10.26
C ALA A 9 2.83 -3.52 -10.80
N PRO A 10 1.75 -4.16 -11.29
CA PRO A 10 0.50 -3.47 -11.59
C PRO A 10 0.13 -2.53 -10.43
N GLY A 11 -0.46 -1.36 -10.73
CA GLY A 11 -0.94 -0.33 -9.78
C GLY A 11 0.07 0.30 -8.82
N THR A 12 1.31 -0.18 -8.78
CA THR A 12 2.42 0.53 -8.13
C THR A 12 2.83 1.72 -9.01
N PRO A 13 3.06 2.92 -8.46
CA PRO A 13 3.54 4.05 -9.25
C PRO A 13 4.91 3.73 -9.88
N PRO A 14 5.21 4.19 -11.11
CA PRO A 14 6.47 3.89 -11.80
C PRO A 14 7.71 4.28 -10.99
N THR A 15 7.61 5.30 -10.13
CA THR A 15 8.69 5.78 -9.25
C THR A 15 9.13 4.76 -8.20
N GLN A 16 8.27 3.79 -7.86
CA GLN A 16 8.60 2.67 -6.97
C GLN A 16 9.03 1.41 -7.75
N GLY A 17 9.13 1.50 -9.07
CA GLY A 17 9.67 0.45 -9.94
C GLY A 17 11.18 0.49 -10.08
N VAL A 18 11.70 -0.50 -10.81
CA VAL A 18 13.10 -0.53 -11.24
C VAL A 18 13.24 0.20 -12.56
N LEU A 19 14.13 1.20 -12.62
CA LEU A 19 14.48 1.91 -13.85
C LEU A 19 15.47 1.09 -14.68
N TYR A 20 15.11 0.82 -15.93
CA TYR A 20 16.00 0.26 -16.94
C TYR A 20 16.25 1.28 -18.05
N SER A 21 17.51 1.47 -18.46
CA SER A 21 17.86 2.43 -19.51
C SER A 21 18.68 1.77 -20.60
N LEU A 22 18.22 1.93 -21.85
CA LEU A 22 18.85 1.43 -23.06
C LEU A 22 19.54 2.58 -23.81
N ARG A 23 20.79 2.37 -24.20
CA ARG A 23 21.54 3.34 -25.00
C ARG A 23 21.06 3.33 -26.46
N ALA A 24 21.15 4.47 -27.14
CA ALA A 24 20.87 4.52 -28.57
C ALA A 24 21.73 3.51 -29.36
N ALA A 25 21.14 2.94 -30.40
CA ALA A 25 21.76 1.91 -31.26
C ALA A 25 22.13 0.60 -30.55
N ALA A 26 21.56 0.32 -29.37
CA ALA A 26 21.65 -0.98 -28.69
C ALA A 26 20.31 -1.72 -28.69
N SER A 27 20.34 -3.04 -28.52
CA SER A 27 19.17 -3.90 -28.38
C SER A 27 19.40 -4.86 -27.22
N ASP A 28 18.50 -4.84 -26.24
CA ASP A 28 18.57 -5.68 -25.05
C ASP A 28 17.29 -6.51 -24.87
N VAL A 29 17.40 -7.67 -24.22
CA VAL A 29 16.26 -8.52 -23.84
C VAL A 29 16.16 -8.56 -22.32
N ILE A 30 15.00 -8.18 -21.78
CA ILE A 30 14.75 -8.16 -20.33
C ILE A 30 13.99 -9.43 -19.95
N GLY A 31 14.71 -10.41 -19.38
CA GLY A 31 14.10 -11.60 -18.78
C GLY A 31 13.61 -11.32 -17.37
N MET A 32 12.31 -11.43 -17.12
CA MET A 32 11.73 -11.17 -15.80
C MET A 32 11.24 -12.45 -15.14
N LYS A 33 11.55 -12.61 -13.85
CA LYS A 33 10.95 -13.63 -12.98
C LYS A 33 10.23 -12.93 -11.82
N LYS A 34 8.92 -13.11 -11.74
CA LYS A 34 8.14 -12.62 -10.61
C LYS A 34 8.51 -13.41 -9.35
N SER A 35 8.90 -12.72 -8.29
CA SER A 35 9.08 -13.27 -6.95
C SER A 35 8.30 -12.42 -5.97
N ILE A 36 7.45 -13.03 -5.15
CA ILE A 36 6.71 -12.36 -4.09
C ILE A 36 7.33 -12.85 -2.78
N THR A 37 8.24 -12.07 -2.21
CA THR A 37 9.10 -12.58 -1.13
C THR A 37 8.48 -12.47 0.26
N LYS A 38 7.58 -11.51 0.51
CA LYS A 38 6.75 -11.48 1.72
C LYS A 38 5.74 -10.34 1.63
N LEU A 39 4.46 -10.64 1.78
CA LEU A 39 3.40 -9.65 2.01
C LEU A 39 2.93 -9.62 3.47
N ILE A 40 3.55 -10.47 4.29
CA ILE A 40 3.15 -10.76 5.64
C ILE A 40 4.09 -9.98 6.54
N ASP A 41 3.59 -8.84 7.02
CA ASP A 41 4.21 -8.12 8.12
C ASP A 41 3.20 -7.88 9.22
N LYS A 42 3.55 -8.38 10.41
CA LYS A 42 2.85 -8.30 11.69
C LYS A 42 1.30 -8.35 11.61
N CYS A 43 0.66 -7.19 11.48
CA CYS A 43 -0.78 -6.99 11.49
C CYS A 43 -1.52 -7.66 10.31
N ILE A 44 -0.83 -7.97 9.20
CA ILE A 44 -1.37 -8.79 8.10
C ILE A 44 -0.68 -10.14 8.12
N LYS A 45 -1.39 -11.17 8.58
CA LYS A 45 -0.83 -12.52 8.78
C LYS A 45 -0.94 -13.39 7.54
N SER A 46 -1.90 -13.09 6.66
CA SER A 46 -2.16 -13.86 5.47
C SER A 46 -2.73 -13.01 4.34
N ARG A 47 -2.70 -13.55 3.11
CA ARG A 47 -3.36 -12.94 1.95
C ARG A 47 -4.88 -12.84 2.12
N ALA A 48 -5.49 -13.64 3.00
CA ALA A 48 -6.92 -13.59 3.28
C ALA A 48 -7.29 -12.38 4.15
N ASP A 49 -6.34 -11.85 4.94
CA ASP A 49 -6.52 -10.62 5.73
C ASP A 49 -6.44 -9.37 4.83
N LEU A 50 -5.91 -9.52 3.62
CA LEU A 50 -5.94 -8.49 2.58
C LEU A 50 -7.36 -8.39 2.00
N LYS A 51 -8.19 -7.59 2.65
CA LYS A 51 -9.51 -7.18 2.16
C LYS A 51 -9.41 -6.45 0.81
N GLN A 52 -9.48 -7.20 -0.28
CA GLN A 52 -9.25 -6.82 -1.69
C GLN A 52 -9.94 -5.53 -2.18
N ASN A 53 -10.94 -5.04 -1.46
CA ASN A 53 -11.79 -3.90 -1.82
C ASN A 53 -11.20 -2.52 -1.49
N TYR A 54 -10.05 -2.42 -0.80
CA TYR A 54 -9.37 -1.12 -0.56
C TYR A 54 -7.85 -1.13 -0.67
N TYR A 55 -7.26 -2.25 -1.04
CA TYR A 55 -5.88 -2.26 -1.53
C TYR A 55 -5.94 -1.87 -3.00
N ASP A 56 -5.06 -0.97 -3.45
CA ASP A 56 -4.81 -0.82 -4.88
C ASP A 56 -4.31 -2.14 -5.47
N ASP A 57 -4.63 -2.38 -6.74
CA ASP A 57 -4.07 -3.46 -7.55
C ASP A 57 -2.57 -3.21 -7.74
N GLY A 58 -1.77 -3.28 -6.68
CA GLY A 58 -0.39 -2.77 -6.61
C GLY A 58 0.12 -2.44 -5.21
N ASP A 59 -0.77 -2.41 -4.21
CA ASP A 59 -0.46 -2.23 -2.78
C ASP A 59 0.08 -3.51 -2.11
N TYR A 60 0.61 -4.41 -2.92
CA TYR A 60 1.41 -5.53 -2.45
C TYR A 60 2.83 -5.07 -2.05
N THR A 61 2.93 -3.88 -1.46
CA THR A 61 4.13 -3.26 -0.91
C THR A 61 3.98 -3.17 0.61
N THR A 62 5.12 -3.07 1.31
CA THR A 62 5.13 -2.92 2.77
C THR A 62 4.30 -1.71 3.23
N ASP A 63 4.36 -0.60 2.49
CA ASP A 63 3.59 0.61 2.78
C ASP A 63 2.08 0.42 2.59
N GLY A 64 1.67 -0.37 1.59
CA GLY A 64 0.28 -0.76 1.38
C GLY A 64 -0.27 -1.60 2.54
N CYS A 65 0.52 -2.54 3.05
CA CYS A 65 0.17 -3.33 4.25
C CYS A 65 -0.01 -2.44 5.49
N TYR A 66 0.91 -1.51 5.75
CA TYR A 66 0.80 -0.59 6.88
C TYR A 66 -0.40 0.35 6.77
N SER A 67 -0.64 0.89 5.58
CA SER A 67 -1.80 1.76 5.30
C SER A 67 -3.11 1.02 5.55
N ALA A 68 -3.17 -0.26 5.20
CA ALA A 68 -4.36 -1.06 5.44
C ALA A 68 -4.57 -1.43 6.91
N CYS A 69 -3.51 -1.81 7.63
CA CYS A 69 -3.60 -2.05 9.07
C CYS A 69 -4.04 -0.80 9.82
N TYR A 70 -3.54 0.36 9.40
CA TYR A 70 -4.00 1.65 9.90
C TYR A 70 -5.51 1.82 9.68
N GLN A 71 -5.98 1.63 8.45
CA GLN A 71 -7.40 1.77 8.12
C GLN A 71 -8.30 0.80 8.90
N ASP A 72 -7.86 -0.44 9.11
CA ASP A 72 -8.60 -1.40 9.94
C ASP A 72 -8.70 -0.95 11.39
N LYS A 73 -7.63 -0.37 11.96
CA LYS A 73 -7.67 0.17 13.32
C LYS A 73 -8.51 1.43 13.45
N VAL A 74 -8.45 2.33 12.47
CA VAL A 74 -9.30 3.53 12.46
C VAL A 74 -10.77 3.13 12.33
N LEU A 75 -11.09 2.15 11.49
CA LEU A 75 -12.46 1.62 11.38
C LEU A 75 -12.92 0.98 12.70
N GLU A 76 -12.06 0.20 13.38
CA GLU A 76 -12.37 -0.42 14.67
C GLU A 76 -12.67 0.61 15.78
N LYS A 77 -11.92 1.72 15.82
CA LYS A 77 -12.02 2.71 16.91
C LYS A 77 -12.96 3.86 16.62
N CYS A 78 -12.96 4.36 15.39
CA CYS A 78 -13.71 5.55 14.99
C CYS A 78 -14.99 5.20 14.21
N GLY A 79 -15.16 3.95 13.77
CA GLY A 79 -16.34 3.52 12.99
C GLY A 79 -16.36 4.05 11.55
N CYS A 80 -15.28 4.68 11.11
CA CYS A 80 -15.09 5.25 9.78
C CYS A 80 -13.63 5.05 9.35
N MET A 81 -13.33 5.27 8.08
CA MET A 81 -11.99 5.13 7.50
C MET A 81 -11.37 6.49 7.16
N ASP A 82 -10.07 6.67 7.43
CA ASP A 82 -9.40 7.96 7.27
C ASP A 82 -9.40 8.40 5.79
N PRO A 83 -9.87 9.63 5.47
CA PRO A 83 -9.99 10.13 4.11
C PRO A 83 -8.66 10.26 3.34
N ARG A 84 -7.51 10.21 4.02
CA ARG A 84 -6.18 10.29 3.40
C ARG A 84 -5.78 9.00 2.68
N TYR A 85 -6.42 7.87 2.99
CA TYR A 85 -6.18 6.60 2.31
C TYR A 85 -7.47 6.04 1.71
N LYS A 86 -7.34 4.94 0.97
CA LYS A 86 -8.50 4.24 0.40
C LYS A 86 -9.36 3.62 1.47
N LYS A 87 -10.67 3.68 1.24
CA LYS A 87 -11.69 3.07 2.10
C LYS A 87 -12.14 1.73 1.53
N ALA A 88 -12.46 0.79 2.41
CA ALA A 88 -13.20 -0.41 2.09
C ALA A 88 -14.60 -0.06 1.57
N ASP A 89 -15.10 -0.81 0.60
CA ASP A 89 -16.53 -0.84 0.29
C ASP A 89 -17.20 -1.92 1.16
N PRO A 90 -18.14 -1.62 2.10
CA PRO A 90 -19.00 -0.43 2.21
C PRO A 90 -18.68 0.53 3.38
N ALA A 91 -17.44 0.58 3.84
CA ALA A 91 -17.07 1.46 4.95
C ALA A 91 -17.32 2.95 4.61
N SER A 92 -17.75 3.71 5.62
CA SER A 92 -17.90 5.16 5.54
C SER A 92 -16.54 5.83 5.68
N GLN A 93 -16.36 6.94 4.99
CA GLN A 93 -15.17 7.77 5.14
C GLN A 93 -15.37 8.74 6.30
N CYS A 94 -14.35 8.92 7.12
CA CYS A 94 -14.39 9.84 8.26
C CYS A 94 -14.57 11.28 7.78
N LEU A 95 -15.32 12.06 8.56
CA LEU A 95 -15.53 13.48 8.32
C LEU A 95 -14.58 14.30 9.20
N PHE A 96 -14.55 15.62 8.99
CA PHE A 96 -13.72 16.53 9.77
C PHE A 96 -13.96 16.43 11.28
N LYS A 97 -15.21 16.15 11.70
CA LYS A 97 -15.57 15.97 13.11
C LYS A 97 -14.91 14.76 13.77
N ASP A 98 -14.43 13.79 13.00
CA ASP A 98 -13.85 12.55 13.48
C ASP A 98 -12.30 12.64 13.56
N ASN A 99 -11.72 13.80 13.23
CA ASN A 99 -10.28 14.03 13.18
C ASN A 99 -9.59 13.78 14.54
N ASP A 100 -10.23 14.18 15.64
CA ASP A 100 -9.72 13.92 16.99
C ASP A 100 -9.59 12.42 17.28
N CYS A 101 -10.53 11.60 16.77
CA CYS A 101 -10.45 10.15 16.90
C CYS A 101 -9.30 9.57 16.08
N ILE A 102 -9.16 10.01 14.82
CA ILE A 102 -8.06 9.59 13.92
C ILE A 102 -6.70 9.90 14.54
N ASN A 103 -6.51 11.12 15.05
CA ASN A 103 -5.28 11.53 15.72
C ASN A 103 -5.05 10.74 17.01
N GLY A 104 -6.12 10.44 17.76
CA GLY A 104 -6.07 9.61 18.96
C GLY A 104 -5.59 8.19 18.67
N VAL A 105 -6.01 7.59 17.55
CA VAL A 105 -5.53 6.27 17.10
C VAL A 105 -4.03 6.32 16.81
N SER A 106 -3.57 7.30 16.03
CA SER A 106 -2.15 7.47 15.72
C SER A 106 -1.31 7.73 16.98
N ALA A 107 -1.82 8.51 17.94
CA ALA A 107 -1.13 8.81 19.19
C ALA A 107 -1.06 7.60 20.15
N THR A 108 -2.11 6.77 20.18
CA THR A 108 -2.21 5.64 21.12
C THR A 108 -1.44 4.42 20.62
N TYR A 109 -1.57 4.11 19.33
CA TYR A 109 -1.00 2.90 18.75
C TYR A 109 0.35 3.15 18.08
N GLY A 110 0.67 4.39 17.69
CA GLY A 110 1.91 4.71 16.99
C GLY A 110 1.89 4.26 15.52
N GLU A 111 3.07 3.94 14.96
CA GLU A 111 3.16 3.53 13.56
C GLU A 111 2.71 2.08 13.32
N PRO A 112 1.93 1.81 12.26
CA PRO A 112 1.48 0.45 11.90
C PRO A 112 2.62 -0.54 11.68
N SER A 113 3.81 -0.03 11.33
CA SER A 113 5.05 -0.80 11.21
C SER A 113 5.48 -1.49 12.50
N SER A 114 4.98 -1.06 13.65
CA SER A 114 5.31 -1.58 14.98
C SER A 114 4.22 -2.47 15.58
N TRP A 115 3.01 -2.50 15.00
CA TRP A 115 1.85 -3.17 15.58
C TRP A 115 1.95 -4.69 15.45
N PRO A 116 1.56 -5.47 16.49
CA PRO A 116 1.63 -6.93 16.47
C PRO A 116 0.59 -7.61 15.57
#